data_AF-A0A8C0BZA7-F1
#
_entry.id   AF-A0A8C0BZA7-F1
#
_cell.length_a   1.000
_cell.length_b   1.000
_cell.length_c   1.000
_cell.angle_alpha   90.00
_cell.angle_beta   90.00
_cell.angle_gamma   90.00
#
_symmetry.space_group_name_H-M   'P 1'
#
loop_
_entity.id
_entity.type
_entity.pdbx_description
1 polymer ?
#
loop_
_entity_poly.entity_id
_entity_poly.type
_entity_poly.pdbx_seq_one_letter_code
_entity_poly.pdbx_strand_id
1 'polypeptide(L)'
;MSSRNMAGQHILPQALYQSNMLKAMKIRERTPEDLVKPPSGIIHHFRTMHRYTIEMFRMCQFCPQFRETLQKALTDQATQTSLERQRKLNWCMEVRRLVPLKTNGDGNCLMHAASQYMWGIEDIDLVLRKTLFSTLREIDTRNFKLRWQREAIKSQEFVETGLHYDTR
;
A
#
# COMPACT_ATOMS: atom_id res chain seq x y z
N MET A 1 -3.15 -24.20 -42.44
CA MET A 1 -2.74 -24.36 -41.04
C MET A 1 -2.51 -22.97 -40.47
N SER A 2 -3.50 -22.44 -39.74
CA SER A 2 -3.46 -21.09 -39.19
C SER A 2 -2.73 -21.12 -37.85
N SER A 3 -1.54 -20.53 -37.80
CA SER A 3 -0.80 -20.29 -36.56
C SER A 3 -1.61 -19.32 -35.70
N ARG A 4 -2.25 -19.86 -34.66
CA ARG A 4 -2.79 -19.03 -33.57
C ARG A 4 -1.60 -18.39 -32.86
N ASN A 5 -1.40 -17.09 -33.10
CA ASN A 5 -0.62 -16.22 -32.22
C ASN A 5 -1.25 -16.26 -30.82
N MET A 6 -0.71 -17.09 -29.93
CA MET A 6 -0.95 -16.96 -28.49
C MET A 6 -0.17 -15.73 -28.01
N ALA A 7 -0.82 -14.58 -28.04
CA ALA A 7 -0.33 -13.38 -27.37
C ALA A 7 -0.15 -13.70 -25.87
N GLY A 8 1.11 -13.65 -25.44
CA GLY A 8 1.64 -13.67 -24.07
C GLY A 8 0.68 -13.97 -22.93
N GLN A 9 0.44 -15.24 -22.62
CA GLN A 9 -0.04 -15.61 -21.29
C GLN A 9 1.09 -15.36 -20.28
N HIS A 10 0.88 -14.41 -19.36
CA HIS A 10 1.79 -14.23 -18.23
C HIS A 10 1.82 -15.54 -17.40
N ILE A 11 2.92 -16.28 -17.51
CA ILE A 11 3.11 -17.58 -16.82
C ILE A 11 3.15 -17.38 -15.29
N LEU A 12 3.60 -16.22 -14.83
CA LEU A 12 3.67 -15.87 -13.42
C LEU A 12 2.52 -14.94 -12.99
N PRO A 13 1.97 -15.14 -11.78
CA PRO A 13 1.01 -14.21 -11.19
C PRO A 13 1.61 -12.80 -11.07
N GLN A 14 0.76 -11.78 -11.19
CA GLN A 14 1.16 -10.37 -11.14
C GLN A 14 1.06 -9.78 -9.73
N ALA A 15 0.54 -10.54 -8.76
CA ALA A 15 0.52 -10.18 -7.35
C ALA A 15 0.75 -11.41 -6.47
N LEU A 16 1.30 -11.21 -5.27
CA LEU A 16 1.63 -12.30 -4.34
C LEU A 16 0.40 -13.15 -3.97
N TYR A 17 -0.73 -12.49 -3.69
CA TYR A 17 -1.96 -13.16 -3.27
C TYR A 17 -2.56 -14.09 -4.34
N GLN A 18 -2.25 -13.85 -5.61
CA GLN A 18 -2.71 -14.69 -6.72
C GLN A 18 -2.05 -16.08 -6.74
N SER A 19 -0.94 -16.26 -6.02
CA SER A 19 -0.35 -17.59 -5.83
C SER A 19 -1.25 -18.55 -5.05
N ASN A 20 -2.14 -18.02 -4.20
CA ASN A 20 -3.11 -18.81 -3.44
C ASN A 20 -4.31 -17.95 -3.00
N MET A 21 -5.34 -17.90 -3.85
CA MET A 21 -6.54 -17.08 -3.61
C MET A 21 -7.33 -17.52 -2.37
N LEU A 22 -7.33 -18.82 -2.03
CA LEU A 22 -7.99 -19.32 -0.83
C LEU A 22 -7.31 -18.81 0.45
N LYS A 23 -5.98 -18.78 0.47
CA LYS A 23 -5.22 -18.19 1.58
C LYS A 23 -5.46 -16.68 1.67
N ALA A 24 -5.47 -15.99 0.53
CA ALA A 24 -5.75 -14.57 0.48
C ALA A 24 -7.15 -14.23 1.01
N MET A 25 -8.16 -15.04 0.68
CA MET A 25 -9.53 -14.91 1.19
C MET A 25 -9.58 -15.07 2.71
N LYS A 26 -8.94 -16.10 3.28
CA LYS A 26 -8.88 -16.30 4.73
C LYS A 26 -8.23 -15.13 5.48
N ILE A 27 -7.20 -14.51 4.90
CA ILE A 27 -6.58 -13.33 5.49
C ILE A 27 -7.58 -12.16 5.50
N ARG A 28 -8.29 -11.93 4.38
CA ARG A 28 -9.29 -10.87 4.26
C ARG A 28 -10.45 -11.03 5.22
N GLU A 29 -10.93 -12.26 5.42
CA GLU A 29 -12.00 -12.58 6.38
C GLU A 29 -11.60 -12.29 7.82
N ARG A 30 -10.32 -12.51 8.17
CA ARG A 30 -9.79 -12.25 9.51
C ARG A 30 -9.59 -10.76 9.81
N THR A 31 -9.31 -9.94 8.78
CA THR A 31 -9.07 -8.50 8.93
C THR A 31 -10.20 -7.76 9.69
N PRO A 32 -11.49 -7.86 9.30
CA PRO A 32 -12.57 -7.20 10.04
C PRO A 32 -12.79 -7.80 11.45
N GLU A 33 -12.48 -9.07 11.67
CA GLU A 33 -12.59 -9.71 13.00
C GLU A 33 -11.56 -9.16 14.00
N ASP A 34 -10.37 -8.78 13.51
CA ASP A 34 -9.30 -8.19 14.34
C ASP A 34 -9.52 -6.69 14.63
N LEU A 35 -10.45 -6.05 13.93
CA LEU A 35 -10.76 -4.62 14.10
C LEU A 35 -11.57 -4.38 15.38
N VAL A 36 -11.02 -3.56 16.26
CA VAL A 36 -11.65 -3.14 17.52
C VAL A 36 -12.28 -1.76 17.34
N LYS A 37 -13.56 -1.65 17.74
CA LYS A 37 -14.31 -0.38 17.80
C LYS A 37 -14.70 -0.08 19.26
N PRO A 38 -13.86 0.64 20.03
CA PRO A 38 -14.13 0.92 21.43
C PRO A 38 -15.33 1.86 21.61
N PRO A 39 -16.21 1.64 22.62
CA PRO A 39 -17.32 2.55 22.91
C PRO A 39 -16.85 3.86 23.57
N SER A 40 -15.61 3.92 24.06
CA SER A 40 -15.03 5.06 24.79
C SER A 40 -14.63 6.25 23.91
N GLY A 41 -14.93 6.22 22.61
CA GLY A 41 -14.51 7.26 21.65
C GLY A 41 -13.04 7.16 21.24
N ILE A 42 -12.31 6.13 21.67
CA ILE A 42 -10.97 5.82 21.17
C ILE A 42 -11.07 5.38 19.70
N ILE A 43 -10.12 5.83 18.89
CA ILE A 43 -10.03 5.47 17.47
C ILE A 43 -10.07 3.96 17.23
N HIS A 44 -10.77 3.56 16.17
CA HIS A 44 -10.80 2.16 15.72
C HIS A 44 -9.38 1.68 15.40
N HIS A 45 -9.04 0.47 15.85
CA HIS A 45 -7.68 -0.05 15.69
C HIS A 45 -7.67 -1.58 15.61
N PHE A 46 -6.61 -2.13 15.02
CA PHE A 46 -6.39 -3.58 14.94
C PHE A 46 -5.82 -4.12 16.25
N ARG A 47 -6.32 -5.27 16.72
CA ARG A 47 -5.83 -5.92 17.94
C ARG A 47 -4.45 -6.54 17.74
N THR A 48 -4.24 -7.28 16.66
CA THR A 48 -3.01 -8.06 16.43
C THR A 48 -2.46 -7.96 15.02
N MET A 49 -3.31 -7.78 14.01
CA MET A 49 -2.91 -7.90 12.61
C MET A 49 -1.97 -6.77 12.15
N HIS A 50 -1.94 -5.62 12.84
CA HIS A 50 -1.00 -4.53 12.57
C HIS A 50 0.47 -4.89 12.83
N ARG A 51 0.75 -6.04 13.46
CA ARG A 51 2.11 -6.47 13.84
C ARG A 51 2.79 -7.34 12.78
N TYR A 52 2.05 -7.76 11.75
CA TYR A 52 2.62 -8.57 10.68
C TYR A 52 3.41 -7.72 9.69
N THR A 53 4.41 -8.33 9.04
CA THR A 53 5.25 -7.69 8.04
C THR A 53 5.62 -8.70 6.97
N ILE A 54 5.50 -8.31 5.71
CA ILE A 54 5.91 -9.12 4.56
C ILE A 54 7.32 -8.72 4.14
N GLU A 55 8.19 -9.73 4.01
CA GLU A 55 9.47 -9.60 3.31
C GLU A 55 9.42 -10.35 1.99
N MET A 56 9.97 -9.74 0.94
CA MET A 56 10.09 -10.39 -0.35
C MET A 56 11.14 -11.50 -0.32
N PHE A 57 10.83 -12.62 -0.99
CA PHE A 57 11.78 -13.72 -1.15
C PHE A 57 13.00 -13.27 -1.96
N ARG A 58 14.16 -13.87 -1.66
CA ARG A 58 15.38 -13.61 -2.42
C ARG A 58 15.19 -14.05 -3.87
N MET A 59 15.71 -13.27 -4.82
CA MET A 59 15.68 -13.61 -6.26
C MET A 59 17.07 -13.90 -6.83
N CYS A 60 18.15 -13.67 -6.08
CA CYS A 60 19.53 -13.77 -6.56
C CYS A 60 19.95 -15.20 -6.98
N GLN A 61 19.28 -16.22 -6.46
CA GLN A 61 19.51 -17.62 -6.79
C GLN A 61 19.05 -18.02 -8.20
N PHE A 62 18.20 -17.20 -8.84
CA PHE A 62 17.71 -17.49 -10.18
C PHE A 62 18.63 -16.93 -11.27
N CYS A 63 18.55 -17.48 -12.48
CA CYS A 63 19.26 -16.93 -13.63
C CYS A 63 18.76 -15.51 -13.97
N PRO A 64 19.58 -14.65 -14.60
CA PRO A 64 19.21 -13.25 -14.88
C PRO A 64 17.87 -13.11 -15.63
N GLN A 65 17.62 -13.94 -16.63
CA GLN A 65 16.41 -13.90 -17.45
C GLN A 65 15.13 -14.22 -16.64
N PHE A 66 15.20 -15.17 -15.72
CA PHE A 66 14.07 -15.50 -14.85
C PHE A 66 13.87 -14.43 -13.76
N ARG A 67 14.95 -13.86 -13.23
CA ARG A 67 14.87 -12.71 -12.30
C ARG A 67 14.12 -11.53 -12.92
N GLU A 68 14.45 -11.19 -14.16
CA GLU A 68 13.78 -10.11 -14.89
C GLU A 68 12.29 -10.41 -15.05
N THR A 69 11.93 -11.67 -15.31
CA THR A 69 10.53 -12.10 -15.44
C THR A 69 9.79 -11.97 -14.10
N LEU A 70 10.41 -12.36 -12.98
CA LEU A 70 9.85 -12.20 -11.63
C LEU A 70 9.66 -10.73 -11.24
N GLN A 71 10.67 -9.89 -11.53
CA GLN A 71 10.61 -8.45 -11.29
C GLN A 71 9.50 -7.81 -12.14
N LYS A 72 9.45 -8.12 -13.44
CA LYS A 72 8.38 -7.67 -14.34
C LYS A 72 7.00 -8.09 -13.86
N ALA A 73 6.85 -9.26 -13.24
CA ALA A 73 5.57 -9.74 -12.75
C ALA A 73 5.14 -9.02 -11.46
N LEU A 74 6.04 -8.89 -10.48
CA LEU A 74 5.66 -8.55 -9.10
C LEU A 74 6.00 -7.13 -8.67
N THR A 75 6.96 -6.45 -9.31
CA THR A 75 7.42 -5.12 -8.87
C THR A 75 7.00 -4.00 -9.80
N ASP A 76 6.80 -2.81 -9.23
CA ASP A 76 6.63 -1.58 -9.99
C ASP A 76 8.00 -1.01 -10.39
N GLN A 77 8.45 -1.42 -11.58
CA GLN A 77 9.74 -0.98 -12.12
C GLN A 77 9.82 0.52 -12.40
N ALA A 78 8.71 1.17 -12.73
CA ALA A 78 8.70 2.59 -13.04
C ALA A 78 8.96 3.40 -11.76
N THR A 79 8.20 3.09 -10.70
CA THR A 79 8.40 3.70 -9.37
C THR A 79 9.79 3.37 -8.81
N GLN A 80 10.23 2.11 -8.91
CA GLN A 80 11.56 1.71 -8.45
C GLN A 80 12.65 2.51 -9.13
N THR A 81 12.64 2.57 -10.46
CA THR A 81 13.65 3.27 -11.26
C THR A 81 13.65 4.76 -10.96
N SER A 82 12.47 5.39 -10.85
CA SER A 82 12.33 6.81 -10.54
C SER A 82 12.95 7.16 -9.18
N LEU A 83 12.60 6.41 -8.13
CA LEU A 83 13.08 6.69 -6.77
C LEU A 83 14.57 6.37 -6.59
N GLU A 84 15.09 5.32 -7.23
CA GLU A 84 16.51 4.99 -7.20
C GLU A 84 17.34 6.05 -7.93
N ARG A 85 16.89 6.53 -9.10
CA ARG A 85 17.57 7.62 -9.84
C ARG A 85 17.63 8.92 -9.05
N GLN A 86 16.58 9.24 -8.29
CA GLN A 86 16.53 10.41 -7.42
C GLN A 86 17.27 10.23 -6.08
N ARG A 87 17.94 9.09 -5.87
CA ARG A 87 18.60 8.71 -4.61
C ARG A 87 17.65 8.77 -3.40
N LYS A 88 16.36 8.48 -3.61
CA LYS A 88 15.34 8.39 -2.55
C LYS A 88 15.11 6.95 -2.09
N LEU A 89 15.40 5.97 -2.93
CA LEU A 89 15.30 4.54 -2.63
C LEU A 89 16.65 3.85 -2.84
N ASN A 90 17.01 2.90 -1.97
CA ASN A 90 18.20 2.04 -2.08
C ASN A 90 19.53 2.79 -2.31
N TRP A 91 19.65 4.03 -1.84
CA TRP A 91 20.85 4.85 -2.02
C TRP A 91 21.98 4.50 -1.02
N CYS A 92 21.61 4.00 0.17
CA CYS A 92 22.56 3.55 1.18
C CYS A 92 22.90 2.07 0.95
N MET A 93 24.18 1.77 0.74
CA MET A 93 24.64 0.40 0.42
C MET A 93 24.75 -0.49 1.67
N GLU A 94 24.71 0.09 2.87
CA GLU A 94 24.85 -0.62 4.14
C GLU A 94 23.54 -1.26 4.63
N VAL A 95 22.41 -0.90 4.02
CA VAL A 95 21.07 -1.38 4.41
C VAL A 95 20.48 -2.32 3.36
N ARG A 96 19.52 -3.14 3.80
CA ARG A 96 18.82 -4.06 2.89
C ARG A 96 18.03 -3.29 1.84
N ARG A 97 18.07 -3.80 0.60
CA ARG A 97 17.29 -3.23 -0.50
C ARG A 97 15.81 -3.44 -0.30
N LEU A 98 15.03 -2.42 -0.63
CA LEU A 98 13.58 -2.43 -0.71
C LEU A 98 13.14 -2.51 -2.17
N VAL A 99 11.99 -3.14 -2.42
CA VAL A 99 11.39 -3.24 -3.76
C VAL A 99 9.93 -2.83 -3.69
N PRO A 100 9.44 -1.94 -4.56
CA PRO A 100 8.03 -1.58 -4.61
C PRO A 100 7.24 -2.70 -5.31
N LEU A 101 6.25 -3.26 -4.62
CA LEU A 101 5.31 -4.21 -5.22
C LEU A 101 4.31 -3.48 -6.11
N LYS A 102 3.84 -4.16 -7.16
CA LYS A 102 2.72 -3.65 -7.95
C LYS A 102 1.48 -3.51 -7.05
N THR A 103 0.82 -2.37 -7.17
CA THR A 103 -0.38 -2.02 -6.44
C THR A 103 -1.46 -1.59 -7.43
N ASN A 104 -2.70 -2.03 -7.22
CA ASN A 104 -3.82 -1.59 -8.06
C ASN A 104 -4.03 -0.06 -8.00
N GLY A 105 -4.35 0.54 -9.15
CA GLY A 105 -4.48 1.99 -9.36
C GLY A 105 -5.93 2.49 -9.39
N ASP A 106 -6.81 1.90 -8.60
CA ASP A 106 -8.26 2.18 -8.59
C ASP A 106 -8.68 3.36 -7.69
N GLY A 107 -7.71 4.11 -7.15
CA GLY A 107 -7.96 5.19 -6.19
C GLY A 107 -7.99 4.74 -4.72
N ASN A 108 -7.74 3.46 -4.43
CA ASN A 108 -7.54 2.93 -3.07
C ASN A 108 -6.08 2.46 -2.80
N CYS A 109 -5.14 2.87 -3.65
CA CYS A 109 -3.75 2.41 -3.63
C CYS A 109 -3.03 2.59 -2.28
N LEU A 110 -3.33 3.63 -1.49
CA LEU A 110 -2.79 3.81 -0.15
C LEU A 110 -3.13 2.60 0.76
N MET A 111 -4.40 2.17 0.74
CA MET A 111 -4.87 1.05 1.55
C MET A 111 -4.36 -0.27 0.99
N HIS A 112 -4.30 -0.41 -0.33
CA HIS A 112 -3.70 -1.58 -0.97
C HIS A 112 -2.23 -1.75 -0.59
N ALA A 113 -1.41 -0.69 -0.68
CA ALA A 113 0.01 -0.74 -0.33
C ALA A 113 0.22 -1.07 1.16
N ALA A 114 -0.54 -0.45 2.06
CA ALA A 114 -0.46 -0.73 3.49
C ALA A 114 -0.87 -2.19 3.81
N SER A 115 -1.97 -2.66 3.23
CA SER A 115 -2.43 -4.04 3.36
C SER A 115 -1.42 -5.05 2.79
N GLN A 116 -0.83 -4.75 1.63
CA GLN A 116 0.19 -5.61 1.01
C GLN A 116 1.44 -5.71 1.89
N TYR A 117 1.88 -4.60 2.48
CA TYR A 117 3.05 -4.58 3.36
C TYR A 117 2.86 -5.42 4.62
N MET A 118 1.67 -5.36 5.24
CA MET A 118 1.40 -6.12 6.47
C MET A 118 1.04 -7.58 6.18
N TRP A 119 0.23 -7.84 5.14
CA TRP A 119 -0.49 -9.10 4.98
C TRP A 119 -0.34 -9.75 3.59
N GLY A 120 0.32 -9.09 2.64
CA GLY A 120 0.57 -9.64 1.29
C GLY A 120 -0.65 -9.67 0.38
N ILE A 121 -1.72 -8.98 0.78
CA ILE A 121 -3.00 -8.87 0.06
C ILE A 121 -3.38 -7.40 -0.14
N GLU A 122 -4.20 -7.11 -1.14
CA GLU A 122 -4.78 -5.78 -1.34
C GLU A 122 -6.07 -5.60 -0.53
N ASP A 123 -6.37 -4.36 -0.13
CA ASP A 123 -7.63 -3.98 0.53
C ASP A 123 -8.86 -4.00 -0.42
N ILE A 124 -9.14 -5.14 -1.05
CA ILE A 124 -10.21 -5.27 -2.05
C ILE A 124 -11.62 -5.28 -1.44
N ASP A 125 -11.76 -5.73 -0.19
CA ASP A 125 -13.03 -5.70 0.55
C ASP A 125 -13.27 -4.34 1.25
N LEU A 126 -12.33 -3.41 1.06
CA LEU A 126 -12.34 -2.03 1.55
C LEU A 126 -12.37 -1.91 3.08
N VAL A 127 -11.80 -2.87 3.81
CA VAL A 127 -11.82 -2.87 5.27
C VAL A 127 -11.04 -1.68 5.81
N LEU A 128 -9.82 -1.45 5.32
CA LEU A 128 -9.01 -0.30 5.73
C LEU A 128 -9.66 1.02 5.28
N ARG A 129 -10.12 1.07 4.03
CA ARG A 129 -10.79 2.25 3.46
C ARG A 129 -12.04 2.64 4.25
N LYS A 130 -12.92 1.69 4.54
CA LYS A 130 -14.14 1.92 5.34
C LYS A 130 -13.82 2.30 6.78
N THR A 131 -12.77 1.71 7.37
CA THR A 131 -12.34 2.04 8.73
C THR A 131 -11.84 3.48 8.84
N LEU A 132 -11.03 3.94 7.87
CA LEU A 132 -10.61 5.34 7.80
C LEU A 132 -11.82 6.28 7.68
N PHE A 133 -12.73 5.96 6.76
CA PHE A 133 -13.93 6.77 6.53
C PHE A 133 -14.82 6.87 7.79
N SER A 134 -15.14 5.73 8.40
CA SER A 134 -15.93 5.67 9.64
C SER A 134 -15.24 6.46 10.76
N THR A 135 -13.92 6.32 10.92
CA THR A 135 -13.16 7.11 11.90
C THR A 135 -13.31 8.62 11.67
N LEU A 136 -13.15 9.09 10.43
CA LEU A 136 -13.22 10.53 10.14
C LEU A 136 -14.64 11.11 10.25
N ARG A 137 -15.66 10.26 10.15
CA ARG A 137 -17.07 10.69 10.19
C ARG A 137 -17.73 10.54 11.56
N GLU A 138 -17.40 9.48 12.29
CA GLU A 138 -18.15 9.06 13.48
C GLU A 138 -17.41 9.38 14.78
N ILE A 139 -16.09 9.57 14.72
CA ILE A 139 -15.25 9.87 15.89
C ILE A 139 -14.92 11.36 15.94
N ASP A 140 -14.65 11.91 17.13
CA ASP A 140 -14.18 13.28 17.29
C ASP A 140 -12.82 13.49 16.58
N THR A 141 -12.84 14.31 15.52
CA THR A 141 -11.68 14.61 14.68
C THR A 141 -11.04 15.97 14.98
N ARG A 142 -11.43 16.70 16.04
CA ARG A 142 -10.89 18.03 16.36
C ARG A 142 -9.37 18.06 16.39
N ASN A 143 -8.75 17.05 17.00
CA ASN A 143 -7.30 16.93 17.05
C ASN A 143 -6.65 16.67 15.67
N PHE A 144 -7.29 15.88 14.80
CA PHE A 144 -6.82 15.69 13.42
C PHE A 144 -6.93 16.99 12.62
N LYS A 145 -8.08 17.68 12.70
CA LYS A 145 -8.30 18.97 12.04
C LYS A 145 -7.26 20.01 12.47
N LEU A 146 -7.01 20.14 13.78
CA LEU A 146 -6.00 21.06 14.30
C LEU A 146 -4.60 20.76 13.76
N ARG A 147 -4.20 19.49 13.74
CA ARG A 147 -2.88 19.08 13.22
C ARG A 147 -2.77 19.33 11.72
N TRP A 148 -3.82 19.00 10.97
CA TRP A 148 -3.89 19.26 9.53
C TRP A 148 -3.82 20.76 9.22
N GLN A 149 -4.59 21.61 9.91
CA GLN A 149 -4.55 23.07 9.71
C GLN A 149 -3.16 23.65 9.95
N ARG A 150 -2.48 23.21 11.01
CA ARG A 150 -1.11 23.64 11.33
C ARG A 150 -0.13 23.25 10.22
N GLU A 151 -0.26 22.06 9.66
CA GLU A 151 0.59 21.60 8.56
C GLU A 151 0.26 22.31 7.24
N ALA A 152 -1.01 22.56 6.96
CA ALA A 152 -1.45 23.26 5.76
C ALA A 152 -0.87 24.68 5.70
N ILE A 153 -0.94 25.43 6.81
CA ILE A 153 -0.37 26.80 6.90
C ILE A 153 1.11 26.82 6.52
N LYS A 154 1.88 25.79 6.92
CA LYS A 154 3.31 25.69 6.60
C LYS A 154 3.55 25.25 5.16
N SER A 155 2.82 24.24 4.69
CA SER A 155 3.12 23.53 3.45
C SER A 155 2.56 24.20 2.19
N GLN A 156 1.51 25.01 2.29
CA GLN A 156 0.97 25.76 1.15
C GLN A 156 1.43 27.22 1.13
N GLU A 157 2.51 27.54 1.86
CA GLU A 157 3.15 28.87 1.85
C GLU A 157 2.14 30.01 2.04
N PHE A 158 1.15 29.85 2.93
CA PHE A 158 0.08 30.82 3.14
C PHE A 158 0.58 32.23 3.44
N VAL A 159 1.73 32.31 4.12
CA VAL A 159 2.40 33.56 4.47
C VAL A 159 2.97 34.24 3.23
N GLU A 160 3.49 33.48 2.27
CA GLU A 160 4.08 34.02 1.03
C GLU A 160 3.02 34.30 -0.04
N THR A 161 1.93 33.52 -0.04
CA THR A 161 0.81 33.66 -1.00
C THR A 161 -0.29 34.62 -0.55
N GLY A 162 -0.30 35.03 0.72
CA GLY A 162 -1.36 35.88 1.30
C GLY A 162 -2.74 35.21 1.36
N LEU A 163 -2.79 33.88 1.26
CA LEU A 163 -4.03 33.12 1.29
C LEU A 163 -4.63 33.16 2.71
N HIS A 164 -5.94 33.40 2.82
CA HIS A 164 -6.66 33.36 4.09
C HIS A 164 -7.87 32.44 3.95
N TYR A 165 -7.95 31.38 4.78
CA TYR A 165 -9.15 30.56 4.89
C TYR A 165 -10.11 31.19 5.91
N ASP A 166 -11.32 31.53 5.46
CA ASP A 166 -12.42 31.81 6.38
C ASP A 166 -12.83 30.49 7.06
N THR A 167 -13.03 30.54 8.37
CA THR A 167 -13.42 29.39 9.20
C THR A 167 -14.85 29.48 9.71
N ARG A 168 -15.62 30.47 9.21
CA ARG A 168 -17.06 30.57 9.44
C ARG A 168 -17.85 29.39 8.88
#